data_AF-A0A2A1ZR54-F1
#
_entry.id   AF-A0A2A1ZR54-F1
#
_cell.length_a   1.000
_cell.length_b   1.000
_cell.length_c   1.000
_cell.angle_alpha   90.00
_cell.angle_beta   90.00
_cell.angle_gamma   90.00
#
_symmetry.space_group_name_H-M   'P 1'
#
loop_
_entity.id
_entity.type
_entity.pdbx_description
1 polymer ?
#
loop_
_entity_poly.entity_id
_entity_poly.type
_entity_poly.pdbx_seq_one_letter_code
_entity_poly.pdbx_strand_id
1 'polypeptide(L)'
;MPFQNSSLKVKPLNDEIELVVFGKGVGECILVHIGDLKYILVDSFMNPDTKNPVSLDYLNAMGLGSENIELVISTHWHKDHTQGLPELMNKNGNTKFVTYGIITNDTFLKYLKYGTKTEDKASNDYVEIINMIMNGKINKDNVKMAVHNKLLHNYLPGILSHKKKVEVYSLSPQDSETLDYVLDLKLPDYGEAKTTIVKDNDISIVTWIQIDDVVILLGGDLENSSDPSKGWDAIVNKHSISSLKASIFKIPHHGSVNGHNDDVWIKLVEDNPISALTSYSSSDLPRDEDLERIKSLSFETYLCGKLKDNDKDIKKLQKQINQYGFDSKITRVSNKIGISRFRRQLSSPNWSEEVFGSVQVFK
;
A
#
# COMPACT_ATOMS: atom_id res chain seq x y z
N MET A 1 15.06 13.48 -11.85
CA MET A 1 13.70 13.18 -11.36
C MET A 1 13.10 12.12 -12.26
N PRO A 2 12.61 10.98 -11.76
CA PRO A 2 12.12 9.89 -12.62
C PRO A 2 11.06 10.39 -13.62
N PHE A 3 10.14 11.26 -13.20
CA PHE A 3 9.05 11.83 -14.01
C PHE A 3 9.46 12.71 -15.20
N GLN A 4 10.75 13.00 -15.38
CA GLN A 4 11.25 13.66 -16.60
C GLN A 4 11.48 12.67 -17.75
N ASN A 5 11.54 11.36 -17.47
CA ASN A 5 11.72 10.32 -18.47
C ASN A 5 10.50 10.27 -19.42
N SER A 6 10.73 10.36 -20.73
CA SER A 6 9.67 10.36 -21.75
C SER A 6 8.86 9.06 -21.76
N SER A 7 9.44 7.92 -21.41
CA SER A 7 8.73 6.64 -21.38
C SER A 7 7.65 6.60 -20.30
N LEU A 8 7.80 7.36 -19.19
CA LEU A 8 6.76 7.51 -18.17
C LEU A 8 5.57 8.34 -18.63
N LYS A 9 5.68 9.06 -19.76
CA LYS A 9 4.64 9.98 -20.27
C LYS A 9 3.71 9.31 -21.27
N VAL A 10 3.82 8.00 -21.44
CA VAL A 10 2.97 7.22 -22.35
C VAL A 10 1.75 6.74 -21.57
N LYS A 11 0.55 7.11 -22.01
CA LYS A 11 -0.71 6.59 -21.44
C LYS A 11 -0.85 5.09 -21.72
N PRO A 12 -1.43 4.29 -20.82
CA PRO A 12 -1.85 2.94 -21.17
C PRO A 12 -2.96 2.98 -22.23
N LEU A 13 -3.05 1.92 -23.03
CA LEU A 13 -4.19 1.74 -23.94
C LEU A 13 -5.46 1.45 -23.14
N ASN A 14 -6.63 1.67 -23.75
CA ASN A 14 -7.91 1.46 -23.06
C ASN A 14 -8.14 0.00 -22.63
N ASP A 15 -7.54 -0.96 -23.32
CA ASP A 15 -7.58 -2.41 -23.07
C ASP A 15 -6.29 -2.96 -22.44
N GLU A 16 -5.44 -2.07 -21.91
CA GLU A 16 -4.22 -2.42 -21.21
C GLU A 16 -4.40 -2.24 -19.70
N ILE A 17 -4.08 -3.27 -18.93
CA ILE A 17 -3.94 -3.17 -17.49
C ILE A 17 -2.56 -2.60 -17.20
N GLU A 18 -2.47 -1.65 -16.27
CA GLU A 18 -1.20 -1.14 -15.76
C GLU A 18 -1.18 -1.23 -14.23
N LEU A 19 -0.12 -1.78 -13.66
CA LEU A 19 0.20 -1.70 -12.24
C LEU A 19 1.49 -0.90 -12.08
N VAL A 20 1.47 0.12 -11.23
CA VAL A 20 2.65 0.92 -10.92
C VAL A 20 2.89 0.91 -9.43
N VAL A 21 4.07 0.45 -9.01
CA VAL A 21 4.50 0.42 -7.61
C VAL A 21 5.57 1.49 -7.40
N PHE A 22 5.30 2.41 -6.50
CA PHE A 22 6.19 3.50 -6.11
C PHE A 22 6.75 3.22 -4.72
N GLY A 23 8.05 3.45 -4.55
CA GLY A 23 8.70 3.38 -3.24
C GLY A 23 9.86 4.36 -3.15
N LYS A 24 10.10 4.95 -1.97
CA LYS A 24 11.23 5.89 -1.78
C LYS A 24 12.22 5.50 -0.70
N GLY A 25 11.94 4.45 0.08
CA GLY A 25 12.68 4.09 1.29
C GLY A 25 11.80 4.08 2.53
N VAL A 26 10.90 5.05 2.66
CA VAL A 26 9.78 5.06 3.62
C VAL A 26 8.64 5.73 2.89
N GLY A 27 7.66 4.97 2.44
CA GLY A 27 6.61 5.45 1.56
C GLY A 27 6.24 4.40 0.53
N GLU A 28 4.98 4.02 0.52
CA GLU A 28 4.39 3.09 -0.43
C GLU A 28 3.20 3.74 -1.15
N CYS A 29 3.10 3.48 -2.45
CA CYS A 29 1.97 3.91 -3.25
C CYS A 29 1.86 2.94 -4.43
N ILE A 30 0.65 2.51 -4.74
CA ILE A 30 0.35 1.62 -5.86
C ILE A 30 -0.78 2.25 -6.68
N LEU A 31 -0.59 2.34 -7.99
CA LEU A 31 -1.58 2.84 -8.92
C LEU A 31 -1.93 1.75 -9.94
N VAL A 32 -3.22 1.49 -10.15
CA VAL A 32 -3.70 0.43 -11.06
C VAL A 32 -4.62 1.02 -12.11
N HIS A 33 -4.24 1.00 -13.38
CA HIS A 33 -5.13 1.29 -14.49
C HIS A 33 -5.99 0.07 -14.79
N ILE A 34 -7.31 0.27 -14.80
CA ILE A 34 -8.30 -0.80 -15.03
C ILE A 34 -9.02 -0.68 -16.37
N GLY A 35 -8.61 0.26 -17.23
CA GLY A 35 -9.22 0.54 -18.53
C GLY A 35 -9.81 1.95 -18.62
N ASP A 36 -9.89 2.47 -19.86
CA ASP A 36 -10.45 3.79 -20.18
C ASP A 36 -9.92 4.96 -19.31
N LEU A 37 -8.62 4.95 -19.02
CA LEU A 37 -7.92 5.93 -18.18
C LEU A 37 -8.52 6.07 -16.77
N LYS A 38 -9.11 4.99 -16.25
CA LYS A 38 -9.61 4.89 -14.88
C LYS A 38 -8.62 4.15 -13.99
N TYR A 39 -8.39 4.69 -12.81
CA TYR A 39 -7.37 4.19 -11.89
C TYR A 39 -7.92 3.89 -10.50
N ILE A 40 -7.31 2.89 -9.88
CA ILE A 40 -7.41 2.61 -8.45
C ILE A 40 -6.08 3.01 -7.81
N LEU A 41 -6.14 3.80 -6.75
CA LEU A 41 -4.99 4.14 -5.93
C LEU A 41 -5.03 3.34 -4.63
N VAL A 42 -3.92 2.72 -4.26
CA VAL A 42 -3.72 2.08 -2.95
C VAL A 42 -2.53 2.74 -2.29
N ASP A 43 -2.79 3.35 -1.14
CA ASP A 43 -1.84 4.16 -0.37
C ASP A 43 -1.24 5.34 -1.15
N SER A 44 -0.48 6.16 -0.43
CA SER A 44 0.14 7.36 -0.98
C SER A 44 1.35 7.80 -0.16
N PHE A 45 2.30 8.42 -0.85
CA PHE A 45 3.29 9.26 -0.21
C PHE A 45 3.57 10.54 -0.99
N MET A 46 4.07 11.54 -0.28
CA MET A 46 4.50 12.81 -0.85
C MET A 46 5.87 12.66 -1.52
N ASN A 47 5.95 13.09 -2.78
CA ASN A 47 7.21 13.24 -3.47
C ASN A 47 8.04 14.35 -2.79
N PRO A 48 9.24 14.04 -2.28
CA PRO A 48 10.06 15.00 -1.55
C PRO A 48 10.55 16.17 -2.40
N ASP A 49 10.63 16.01 -3.73
CA ASP A 49 11.13 17.03 -4.65
C ASP A 49 10.02 18.00 -5.07
N THR A 50 8.86 17.50 -5.48
CA THR A 50 7.75 18.30 -6.02
C THR A 50 6.77 18.77 -4.95
N LYS A 51 6.81 18.15 -3.77
CA LYS A 51 5.81 18.35 -2.70
C LYS A 51 4.38 18.10 -3.19
N ASN A 52 4.19 17.09 -4.03
CA ASN A 52 2.90 16.63 -4.53
C ASN A 52 2.78 15.12 -4.26
N PRO A 53 1.57 14.54 -4.15
CA PRO A 53 1.42 13.09 -4.06
C PRO A 53 2.04 12.43 -5.29
N VAL A 54 2.83 11.37 -5.06
CA VAL A 54 3.64 10.74 -6.12
C VAL A 54 2.80 10.20 -7.28
N SER A 55 1.59 9.72 -6.99
CA SER A 55 0.63 9.24 -7.99
C SER A 55 0.13 10.39 -8.87
N LEU A 56 -0.08 11.59 -8.32
CA LEU A 56 -0.45 12.75 -9.12
C LEU A 56 0.70 13.24 -9.99
N ASP A 57 1.96 13.16 -9.53
CA ASP A 57 3.10 13.46 -10.40
C ASP A 57 3.15 12.52 -11.61
N TYR A 58 2.88 11.23 -11.40
CA TYR A 58 2.81 10.25 -12.47
C TYR A 58 1.66 10.53 -13.45
N LEU A 59 0.44 10.76 -12.94
CA LEU A 59 -0.73 11.07 -13.77
C LEU A 59 -0.54 12.38 -14.54
N ASN A 60 -0.06 13.45 -13.88
CA ASN A 60 0.19 14.74 -14.51
C ASN A 60 1.24 14.63 -15.62
N ALA A 61 2.26 13.78 -15.47
CA ALA A 61 3.28 13.56 -16.50
C ALA A 61 2.68 12.96 -17.80
N MET A 62 1.55 12.26 -17.69
CA MET A 62 0.75 11.75 -18.82
C MET A 62 -0.37 12.73 -19.24
N GLY A 63 -0.51 13.89 -18.60
CA GLY A 63 -1.63 14.82 -18.84
C GLY A 63 -2.97 14.28 -18.34
N LEU A 64 -2.96 13.55 -17.23
CA LEU A 64 -4.11 13.08 -16.46
C LEU A 64 -4.12 13.77 -15.08
N GLY A 65 -5.20 13.61 -14.32
CA GLY A 65 -5.34 14.21 -13.00
C GLY A 65 -6.06 13.33 -11.99
N SER A 66 -6.41 13.92 -10.83
CA SER A 66 -7.14 13.21 -9.75
C SER A 66 -8.55 12.75 -10.16
N GLU A 67 -9.13 13.36 -11.20
CA GLU A 67 -10.39 12.96 -11.80
C GLU A 67 -10.35 11.58 -12.46
N ASN A 68 -9.16 11.07 -12.77
CA ASN A 68 -8.97 9.73 -13.32
C ASN A 68 -8.94 8.64 -12.24
N ILE A 69 -8.93 9.01 -10.96
CA ILE A 69 -8.91 8.06 -9.84
C ILE A 69 -10.35 7.82 -9.39
N GLU A 70 -10.83 6.58 -9.53
CA GLU A 70 -12.19 6.16 -9.19
C GLU A 70 -12.31 5.71 -7.72
N LEU A 71 -11.21 5.16 -7.19
CA LEU A 71 -11.15 4.54 -5.88
C LEU A 71 -9.78 4.79 -5.26
N VAL A 72 -9.77 5.24 -4.01
CA VAL A 72 -8.58 5.37 -3.16
C VAL A 72 -8.73 4.42 -1.98
N ILE A 73 -7.76 3.55 -1.75
CA ILE A 73 -7.72 2.60 -0.63
C ILE A 73 -6.56 2.98 0.29
N SER A 74 -6.86 3.32 1.54
CA SER A 74 -5.86 3.53 2.58
C SER A 74 -5.73 2.23 3.39
N THR A 75 -4.64 1.49 3.19
CA THR A 75 -4.48 0.15 3.79
C THR A 75 -4.48 0.20 5.29
N HIS A 76 -3.79 1.19 5.87
CA HIS A 76 -3.80 1.52 7.29
C HIS A 76 -3.35 2.97 7.50
N TRP A 77 -3.28 3.40 8.76
CA TRP A 77 -3.17 4.82 9.14
C TRP A 77 -1.73 5.32 9.35
N HIS A 78 -0.73 4.47 9.09
CA HIS A 78 0.68 4.86 9.20
C HIS A 78 1.08 5.90 8.15
N LYS A 79 2.12 6.66 8.49
CA LYS A 79 2.55 7.85 7.75
C LYS A 79 3.05 7.53 6.34
N ASP A 80 3.72 6.40 6.17
CA ASP A 80 4.27 5.96 4.90
C ASP A 80 3.23 5.41 3.90
N HIS A 81 1.98 5.26 4.35
CA HIS A 81 0.85 4.83 3.51
C HIS A 81 -0.16 5.95 3.23
N THR A 82 -0.14 7.03 4.00
CA THR A 82 -1.23 8.03 3.99
C THR A 82 -0.79 9.42 3.56
N GLN A 83 0.51 9.62 3.32
CA GLN A 83 1.07 10.92 3.00
C GLN A 83 0.49 11.48 1.68
N GLY A 84 -0.09 12.68 1.72
CA GLY A 84 -0.66 13.36 0.55
C GLY A 84 -2.10 12.94 0.20
N LEU A 85 -2.71 12.02 0.96
CA LEU A 85 -4.11 11.65 0.74
C LEU A 85 -5.08 12.85 0.88
N PRO A 86 -4.96 13.74 1.88
CA PRO A 86 -5.83 14.92 1.98
C PRO A 86 -5.76 15.82 0.75
N GLU A 87 -4.56 16.06 0.22
CA GLU A 87 -4.34 16.88 -0.98
C GLU A 87 -5.02 16.27 -2.20
N LEU A 88 -4.94 14.94 -2.36
CA LEU A 88 -5.59 14.21 -3.45
C LEU A 88 -7.12 14.27 -3.32
N MET A 89 -7.65 13.97 -2.15
CA MET A 89 -9.09 14.00 -1.89
C MET A 89 -9.67 15.42 -1.98
N ASN A 90 -8.87 16.44 -1.68
CA ASN A 90 -9.25 17.84 -1.87
C ASN A 90 -9.39 18.24 -3.34
N LYS A 91 -8.58 17.65 -4.24
CA LYS A 91 -8.66 17.91 -5.69
C LYS A 91 -9.85 17.19 -6.34
N ASN A 92 -10.25 16.03 -5.83
CA ASN A 92 -11.42 15.29 -6.30
C ASN A 92 -12.23 14.67 -5.15
N GLY A 93 -13.11 15.45 -4.53
CA GLY A 93 -13.96 15.01 -3.42
C GLY A 93 -15.03 13.96 -3.78
N ASN A 94 -15.23 13.69 -5.07
CA ASN A 94 -16.15 12.65 -5.54
C ASN A 94 -15.51 11.26 -5.62
N THR A 95 -14.19 11.16 -5.47
CA THR A 95 -13.47 9.89 -5.45
C THR A 95 -13.98 9.01 -4.31
N LYS A 96 -14.20 7.71 -4.58
CA LYS A 96 -14.55 6.76 -3.52
C LYS A 96 -13.34 6.54 -2.63
N PHE A 97 -13.55 6.55 -1.31
CA PHE A 97 -12.49 6.35 -0.33
C PHE A 97 -12.75 5.08 0.49
N VAL A 98 -11.77 4.19 0.55
CA VAL A 98 -11.83 2.95 1.32
C VAL A 98 -10.94 3.06 2.54
N THR A 99 -11.53 2.70 3.67
CA THR A 99 -10.94 2.62 5.01
C THR A 99 -11.63 1.47 5.76
N TYR A 100 -11.33 1.21 7.02
CA TYR A 100 -11.93 0.13 7.83
C TYR A 100 -12.91 0.69 8.86
N GLY A 101 -13.85 -0.16 9.31
CA GLY A 101 -14.98 0.24 10.16
C GLY A 101 -14.61 0.88 11.49
N ILE A 102 -13.37 0.65 11.99
CA ILE A 102 -12.91 1.16 13.27
C ILE A 102 -12.89 2.69 13.37
N ILE A 103 -12.91 3.40 12.24
CA ILE A 103 -12.94 4.88 12.22
C ILE A 103 -14.21 5.46 12.86
N THR A 104 -15.22 4.63 13.10
CA THR A 104 -16.46 5.00 13.81
C THR A 104 -16.33 4.92 15.34
N ASN A 105 -15.22 4.39 15.86
CA ASN A 105 -14.99 4.24 17.29
C ASN A 105 -14.30 5.47 17.91
N ASP A 106 -14.94 6.10 18.90
CA ASP A 106 -14.42 7.31 19.56
C ASP A 106 -13.06 7.11 20.25
N THR A 107 -12.82 5.93 20.83
CA THR A 107 -11.53 5.60 21.46
C THR A 107 -10.42 5.55 20.42
N PHE A 108 -10.69 4.95 19.26
CA PHE A 108 -9.75 4.93 18.13
C PHE A 108 -9.46 6.34 17.60
N LEU A 109 -10.47 7.19 17.48
CA LEU A 109 -10.28 8.58 17.05
C LEU A 109 -9.42 9.39 18.04
N LYS A 110 -9.60 9.16 19.34
CA LYS A 110 -8.73 9.75 20.38
C LYS A 110 -7.31 9.21 20.29
N TYR A 111 -7.16 7.90 20.05
CA TYR A 111 -5.85 7.26 19.87
C TYR A 111 -5.09 7.85 18.69
N LEU A 112 -5.73 8.00 17.53
CA LEU A 112 -5.11 8.64 16.36
C LEU A 112 -4.64 10.07 16.68
N LYS A 113 -5.49 10.88 17.32
CA LYS A 113 -5.16 12.25 17.73
C LYS A 113 -4.05 12.33 18.77
N TYR A 114 -3.85 11.29 19.57
CA TYR A 114 -2.72 11.19 20.49
C TYR A 114 -1.45 10.78 19.74
N GLY A 115 -1.55 9.80 18.83
CA GLY A 115 -0.45 9.33 18.00
C GLY A 115 0.16 10.40 17.11
N THR A 116 -0.62 11.39 16.67
CA THR A 116 -0.08 12.52 15.89
C THR A 116 0.75 13.50 16.71
N LYS A 117 0.49 13.62 18.02
CA LYS A 117 1.23 14.51 18.92
C LYS A 117 2.58 13.96 19.35
N THR A 118 2.74 12.64 19.26
CA THR A 118 3.94 11.94 19.70
C THR A 118 4.90 11.62 18.54
N GLU A 119 4.59 12.07 17.31
CA GLU A 119 5.33 11.87 16.05
C GLU A 119 5.69 10.41 15.67
N ASP A 120 5.44 9.44 16.55
CA ASP A 120 5.97 8.08 16.45
C ASP A 120 5.02 7.05 15.84
N LYS A 121 3.72 7.36 15.71
CA LYS A 121 2.73 6.33 15.36
C LYS A 121 1.79 6.77 14.23
N ALA A 122 1.02 7.85 14.41
CA ALA A 122 -0.12 8.16 13.54
C ALA A 122 0.13 9.30 12.55
N SER A 123 -0.41 9.14 11.34
CA SER A 123 -0.32 10.17 10.33
C SER A 123 -1.31 11.32 10.57
N ASN A 124 -0.80 12.55 10.55
CA ASN A 124 -1.65 13.76 10.52
C ASN A 124 -2.61 13.73 9.31
N ASP A 125 -2.14 13.21 8.19
CA ASP A 125 -2.89 13.13 6.94
C ASP A 125 -4.10 12.20 7.08
N TYR A 126 -3.95 11.09 7.80
CA TYR A 126 -5.09 10.21 8.07
C TYR A 126 -6.13 10.87 8.97
N VAL A 127 -5.70 11.58 10.02
CA VAL A 127 -6.61 12.36 10.88
C VAL A 127 -7.33 13.44 10.08
N GLU A 128 -6.65 14.10 9.14
CA GLU A 128 -7.28 15.08 8.24
C GLU A 128 -8.33 14.43 7.34
N ILE A 129 -8.05 13.27 6.75
CA ILE A 129 -9.05 12.50 5.99
C ILE A 129 -10.29 12.20 6.83
N ILE A 130 -10.13 11.76 8.07
CA ILE A 130 -11.29 11.51 8.95
C ILE A 130 -12.06 12.80 9.20
N ASN A 131 -11.39 13.92 9.45
CA ASN A 131 -12.06 15.21 9.61
C ASN A 131 -12.81 15.63 8.33
N MET A 132 -12.24 15.37 7.15
CA MET A 132 -12.89 15.61 5.85
C MET A 132 -14.15 14.76 5.66
N ILE A 133 -14.18 13.52 6.17
CA ILE A 133 -15.39 12.69 6.18
C ILE A 133 -16.42 13.24 7.17
N MET A 134 -15.97 13.63 8.37
CA MET A 134 -16.85 14.12 9.44
C MET A 134 -17.52 15.45 9.10
N ASN A 135 -16.79 16.36 8.46
CA ASN A 135 -17.29 17.67 8.05
C ASN A 135 -18.03 17.67 6.70
N GLY A 136 -18.14 16.51 6.04
CA GLY A 136 -18.86 16.34 4.77
C GLY A 136 -18.09 16.78 3.52
N LYS A 137 -16.80 17.11 3.63
CA LYS A 137 -15.95 17.42 2.47
C LYS A 137 -15.71 16.17 1.61
N ILE A 138 -15.59 15.00 2.23
CA ILE A 138 -15.75 13.70 1.58
C ILE A 138 -17.18 13.25 1.82
N ASN A 139 -17.95 13.02 0.76
CA ASN A 139 -19.31 12.50 0.89
C ASN A 139 -19.28 11.10 1.52
N LYS A 140 -20.05 10.89 2.60
CA LYS A 140 -20.14 9.61 3.30
C LYS A 140 -20.61 8.46 2.41
N ASP A 141 -21.40 8.74 1.38
CA ASP A 141 -21.84 7.73 0.40
C ASP A 141 -20.68 7.19 -0.46
N ASN A 142 -19.62 8.00 -0.60
CA ASN A 142 -18.38 7.63 -1.28
C ASN A 142 -17.39 6.89 -0.37
N VAL A 143 -17.68 6.78 0.93
CA VAL A 143 -16.82 6.04 1.87
C VAL A 143 -17.25 4.58 1.90
N LYS A 144 -16.29 3.67 1.73
CA LYS A 144 -16.49 2.21 1.86
C LYS A 144 -15.65 1.67 3.01
N MET A 145 -16.28 0.90 3.88
CA MET A 145 -15.60 0.19 4.96
C MET A 145 -15.12 -1.17 4.46
N ALA A 146 -13.82 -1.34 4.26
CA ALA A 146 -13.15 -2.61 4.03
C ALA A 146 -13.43 -3.57 5.18
N VAL A 147 -13.83 -4.78 4.79
CA VAL A 147 -13.94 -5.99 5.62
C VAL A 147 -13.74 -7.18 4.69
N HIS A 148 -13.43 -8.35 5.24
CA HIS A 148 -13.21 -9.57 4.50
C HIS A 148 -14.29 -9.87 3.43
N ASN A 149 -13.85 -10.22 2.22
CA ASN A 149 -14.65 -10.54 1.03
C ASN A 149 -15.64 -9.46 0.59
N LYS A 150 -15.37 -8.18 0.90
CA LYS A 150 -16.24 -7.08 0.47
C LYS A 150 -15.89 -6.60 -0.93
N LEU A 151 -16.88 -6.55 -1.82
CA LEU A 151 -16.77 -5.85 -3.09
C LEU A 151 -16.72 -4.32 -2.85
N LEU A 152 -15.61 -3.69 -3.20
CA LEU A 152 -15.34 -2.27 -3.03
C LEU A 152 -15.74 -1.45 -4.27
N HIS A 153 -15.48 -2.01 -5.47
CA HIS A 153 -15.75 -1.36 -6.74
C HIS A 153 -15.91 -2.41 -7.85
N ASN A 154 -16.75 -2.13 -8.85
CA ASN A 154 -16.86 -2.99 -10.02
C ASN A 154 -17.30 -2.24 -11.29
N TYR A 155 -16.96 -2.85 -12.43
CA TYR A 155 -17.58 -2.59 -13.72
C TYR A 155 -18.13 -3.90 -14.28
N LEU A 156 -19.40 -3.86 -14.72
CA LEU A 156 -20.00 -4.97 -15.46
C LEU A 156 -19.40 -5.06 -16.88
N PRO A 157 -19.44 -6.25 -17.51
CA PRO A 157 -19.04 -6.39 -18.90
C PRO A 157 -19.74 -5.37 -19.81
N GLY A 158 -18.95 -4.73 -20.69
CA GLY A 158 -19.43 -3.74 -21.65
C GLY A 158 -19.50 -2.29 -21.16
N ILE A 159 -19.26 -2.03 -19.87
CA ILE A 159 -19.18 -0.64 -19.35
C ILE A 159 -17.86 0.02 -19.75
N LEU A 160 -16.75 -0.71 -19.62
CA LEU A 160 -15.44 -0.29 -20.13
C LEU A 160 -15.25 -0.76 -21.57
N SER A 161 -14.44 -0.04 -22.35
CA SER A 161 -14.27 -0.30 -23.79
C SER A 161 -13.71 -1.69 -24.12
N HIS A 162 -12.90 -2.27 -23.22
CA HIS A 162 -12.39 -3.64 -23.35
C HIS A 162 -13.45 -4.72 -23.04
N LYS A 163 -14.66 -4.32 -22.61
CA LYS A 163 -15.83 -5.18 -22.36
C LYS A 163 -15.65 -6.25 -21.28
N LYS A 164 -14.56 -6.21 -20.52
CA LYS A 164 -14.28 -7.15 -19.44
C LYS A 164 -14.94 -6.70 -18.14
N LYS A 165 -15.25 -7.66 -17.28
CA LYS A 165 -15.66 -7.42 -15.90
C LYS A 165 -14.46 -6.93 -15.10
N VAL A 166 -14.66 -5.92 -14.27
CA VAL A 166 -13.66 -5.47 -13.28
C VAL A 166 -14.27 -5.59 -11.89
N GLU A 167 -13.55 -6.18 -10.95
CA GLU A 167 -13.97 -6.28 -9.56
C GLU A 167 -12.79 -6.03 -8.62
N VAL A 168 -13.04 -5.23 -7.60
CA VAL A 168 -12.07 -4.88 -6.56
C VAL A 168 -12.64 -5.31 -5.23
N TYR A 169 -11.96 -6.22 -4.55
CA TYR A 169 -12.37 -6.74 -3.25
C TYR A 169 -11.37 -6.40 -2.17
N SER A 170 -11.88 -6.24 -0.95
CA SER A 170 -11.11 -6.29 0.28
C SER A 170 -11.08 -7.73 0.80
N LEU A 171 -9.91 -8.27 1.13
CA LEU A 171 -9.77 -9.59 1.75
C LEU A 171 -9.60 -9.51 3.27
N SER A 172 -9.23 -8.34 3.79
CA SER A 172 -9.08 -8.02 5.21
C SER A 172 -9.59 -6.59 5.47
N PRO A 173 -9.70 -6.15 6.74
CA PRO A 173 -9.61 -6.96 7.96
C PRO A 173 -10.74 -7.98 8.08
N GLN A 174 -10.52 -9.03 8.85
CA GLN A 174 -11.56 -9.89 9.41
C GLN A 174 -12.35 -9.11 10.46
N ASP A 175 -13.61 -9.50 10.68
CA ASP A 175 -14.43 -8.90 11.73
C ASP A 175 -13.80 -9.09 13.12
N SER A 176 -13.17 -10.25 13.37
CA SER A 176 -12.46 -10.57 14.61
C SER A 176 -11.27 -9.64 14.85
N GLU A 177 -10.47 -9.34 13.82
CA GLU A 177 -9.34 -8.41 13.92
C GLU A 177 -9.80 -7.01 14.27
N THR A 178 -10.88 -6.54 13.62
CA THR A 178 -11.44 -5.21 13.91
C THR A 178 -11.97 -5.14 15.35
N LEU A 179 -12.65 -6.20 15.81
CA LEU A 179 -13.19 -6.27 17.17
C LEU A 179 -12.07 -6.30 18.21
N ASP A 180 -11.08 -7.17 18.02
CA ASP A 180 -9.96 -7.33 18.95
C ASP A 180 -9.12 -6.05 19.03
N TYR A 181 -8.89 -5.39 17.90
CA TYR A 181 -8.24 -4.08 17.89
C TYR A 181 -8.97 -3.08 18.80
N VAL A 182 -10.31 -3.01 18.72
CA VAL A 182 -11.11 -2.11 19.58
C VAL A 182 -11.01 -2.51 21.05
N LEU A 183 -11.06 -3.81 21.36
CA LEU A 183 -11.02 -4.32 22.73
C LEU A 183 -9.63 -4.13 23.38
N ASP A 184 -8.56 -4.28 22.61
CA ASP A 184 -7.18 -4.13 23.05
C ASP A 184 -6.74 -2.65 23.12
N LEU A 185 -7.47 -1.77 22.44
CA LEU A 185 -7.18 -0.34 22.43
C LEU A 185 -7.45 0.29 23.80
N LYS A 186 -6.38 0.52 24.56
CA LYS A 186 -6.41 1.29 25.81
C LYS A 186 -5.68 2.61 25.62
N LEU A 187 -6.39 3.70 25.91
CA LEU A 187 -5.79 5.03 25.97
C LEU A 187 -5.02 5.16 27.29
N PRO A 188 -3.87 5.87 27.30
CA PRO A 188 -3.14 6.15 28.53
C PRO A 188 -3.99 7.00 29.48
N ASP A 189 -3.87 6.74 30.78
CA ASP A 189 -4.45 7.60 31.81
C ASP A 189 -3.74 8.96 31.85
N TYR A 190 -4.38 9.96 32.45
CA TYR A 190 -3.79 11.30 32.60
C TYR A 190 -2.48 11.22 33.38
N GLY A 191 -1.35 11.46 32.70
CA GLY A 191 0.00 11.38 33.28
C GLY A 191 0.81 10.16 32.84
N GLU A 192 0.20 9.19 32.14
CA GLU A 192 0.93 8.06 31.56
C GLU A 192 1.49 8.40 30.17
N ALA A 193 2.75 8.01 29.93
CA ALA A 193 3.48 8.35 28.71
C ALA A 193 3.30 7.33 27.57
N LYS A 194 2.64 6.18 27.80
CA LYS A 194 2.60 5.09 26.82
C LYS A 194 1.17 4.60 26.58
N THR A 195 0.75 4.63 25.32
CA THR A 195 -0.37 3.81 24.84
C THR A 195 0.01 2.33 24.88
N THR A 196 -0.96 1.44 25.05
CA THR A 196 -0.75 0.01 24.79
C THR A 196 -0.26 -0.20 23.36
N ILE A 197 0.62 -1.17 23.16
CA ILE A 197 1.04 -1.60 21.82
C ILE A 197 -0.14 -2.37 21.22
N VAL A 198 -0.87 -1.72 20.32
CA VAL A 198 -1.78 -2.41 19.40
C VAL A 198 -0.97 -2.83 18.18
N LYS A 199 -1.26 -3.99 17.61
CA LYS A 199 -0.65 -4.44 16.35
C LYS A 199 -1.34 -3.73 15.20
N ASP A 200 -0.85 -2.55 14.87
CA ASP A 200 -1.47 -1.65 13.90
C ASP A 200 -1.65 -2.27 12.51
N ASN A 201 -0.77 -3.21 12.15
CA ASN A 201 -0.76 -3.93 10.88
C ASN A 201 -1.88 -4.98 10.76
N ASP A 202 -2.48 -5.43 11.88
CA ASP A 202 -3.54 -6.46 11.88
C ASP A 202 -4.82 -5.97 11.16
N ILE A 203 -5.00 -4.66 11.02
CA ILE A 203 -6.13 -4.06 10.29
C ILE A 203 -5.77 -3.64 8.86
N SER A 204 -4.58 -3.99 8.37
CA SER A 204 -4.13 -3.63 7.03
C SER A 204 -5.04 -4.25 5.96
N ILE A 205 -5.45 -3.45 4.98
CA ILE A 205 -6.33 -3.90 3.89
C ILE A 205 -5.52 -4.62 2.80
N VAL A 206 -5.79 -5.91 2.64
CA VAL A 206 -5.38 -6.72 1.50
C VAL A 206 -6.41 -6.56 0.39
N THR A 207 -5.95 -6.20 -0.80
CA THR A 207 -6.83 -5.92 -1.95
C THR A 207 -6.66 -6.96 -3.05
N TRP A 208 -7.78 -7.47 -3.55
CA TRP A 208 -7.85 -8.37 -4.71
C TRP A 208 -8.47 -7.62 -5.88
N ILE A 209 -7.72 -7.44 -6.96
CA ILE A 209 -8.19 -6.78 -8.18
C ILE A 209 -8.27 -7.83 -9.28
N GLN A 210 -9.47 -8.05 -9.81
CA GLN A 210 -9.72 -9.00 -10.89
C GLN A 210 -10.31 -8.30 -12.10
N ILE A 211 -9.66 -8.50 -13.25
CA ILE A 211 -10.09 -8.02 -14.56
C ILE A 211 -10.21 -9.24 -15.47
N ASP A 212 -11.42 -9.79 -15.55
CA ASP A 212 -11.70 -11.10 -16.16
C ASP A 212 -10.83 -12.22 -15.57
N ASP A 213 -9.86 -12.72 -16.34
CA ASP A 213 -8.89 -13.76 -15.98
C ASP A 213 -7.60 -13.23 -15.35
N VAL A 214 -7.39 -11.90 -15.35
CA VAL A 214 -6.19 -11.28 -14.78
C VAL A 214 -6.44 -10.90 -13.32
N VAL A 215 -5.58 -11.38 -12.42
CA VAL A 215 -5.65 -11.07 -11.00
C VAL A 215 -4.35 -10.41 -10.51
N ILE A 216 -4.51 -9.37 -9.71
CA ILE A 216 -3.46 -8.68 -8.94
C ILE A 216 -3.82 -8.77 -7.46
N LEU A 217 -2.87 -9.25 -6.65
CA LEU A 217 -2.98 -9.29 -5.19
C LEU A 217 -2.08 -8.23 -4.56
N LEU A 218 -2.67 -7.35 -3.73
CA LEU A 218 -1.95 -6.32 -3.01
C LEU A 218 -2.00 -6.62 -1.51
N GLY A 219 -0.87 -7.04 -0.93
CA GLY A 219 -0.82 -7.55 0.45
C GLY A 219 -0.86 -6.51 1.57
N GLY A 220 -0.82 -5.21 1.25
CA GLY A 220 -0.68 -4.16 2.25
C GLY A 220 0.51 -4.45 3.18
N ASP A 221 0.27 -4.33 4.47
CA ASP A 221 1.22 -4.63 5.55
C ASP A 221 0.70 -5.76 6.48
N LEU A 222 -0.25 -6.57 6.00
CA LEU A 222 -0.84 -7.64 6.81
C LEU A 222 0.22 -8.69 7.20
N GLU A 223 0.20 -9.06 8.48
CA GLU A 223 1.07 -10.10 9.06
C GLU A 223 0.31 -11.40 9.33
N ASN A 224 1.06 -12.48 9.57
CA ASN A 224 0.51 -13.70 10.13
C ASN A 224 0.12 -13.50 11.59
N SER A 225 -0.88 -14.26 12.02
CA SER A 225 -1.30 -14.35 13.41
C SER A 225 -1.09 -15.76 13.93
N SER A 226 -0.93 -15.91 15.25
CA SER A 226 -0.99 -17.23 15.89
C SER A 226 -2.41 -17.82 15.89
N ASP A 227 -3.42 -16.99 15.63
CA ASP A 227 -4.82 -17.41 15.50
C ASP A 227 -5.16 -17.58 14.01
N PRO A 228 -5.49 -18.79 13.54
CA PRO A 228 -5.76 -19.07 12.12
C PRO A 228 -7.04 -18.40 11.61
N SER A 229 -7.85 -17.81 12.50
CA SER A 229 -9.00 -17.00 12.13
C SER A 229 -8.66 -15.54 11.80
N LYS A 230 -7.37 -15.16 11.91
CA LYS A 230 -6.80 -13.84 11.62
C LYS A 230 -5.61 -13.93 10.64
N GLY A 231 -5.12 -12.78 10.19
CA GLY A 231 -3.98 -12.61 9.30
C GLY A 231 -4.17 -13.32 7.96
N TRP A 232 -3.04 -13.69 7.35
CA TRP A 232 -3.03 -14.41 6.08
C TRP A 232 -3.75 -15.76 6.13
N ASP A 233 -3.64 -16.51 7.23
CA ASP A 233 -4.35 -17.79 7.40
C ASP A 233 -5.87 -17.61 7.25
N ALA A 234 -6.44 -16.54 7.81
CA ALA A 234 -7.86 -16.27 7.66
C ALA A 234 -8.26 -15.99 6.22
N ILE A 235 -7.46 -15.20 5.51
CA ILE A 235 -7.70 -14.86 4.11
C ILE A 235 -7.69 -16.14 3.28
N VAL A 236 -6.61 -16.91 3.38
CA VAL A 236 -6.40 -18.14 2.63
C VAL A 236 -7.53 -19.14 2.88
N ASN A 237 -7.88 -19.38 4.15
CA ASN A 237 -8.86 -20.40 4.52
C ASN A 237 -10.31 -20.00 4.20
N LYS A 238 -10.59 -18.71 4.05
CA LYS A 238 -11.94 -18.18 3.77
C LYS A 238 -12.07 -17.51 2.39
N HIS A 239 -11.02 -17.58 1.55
CA HIS A 239 -11.06 -16.98 0.21
C HIS A 239 -12.11 -17.69 -0.65
N SER A 240 -13.11 -16.93 -1.09
CA SER A 240 -14.23 -17.47 -1.88
C SER A 240 -14.60 -16.59 -3.08
N ILE A 241 -13.78 -15.58 -3.38
CA ILE A 241 -14.05 -14.63 -4.47
C ILE A 241 -13.83 -15.28 -5.83
N SER A 242 -12.73 -16.02 -5.99
CA SER A 242 -12.34 -16.59 -7.27
C SER A 242 -11.47 -17.83 -7.07
N SER A 243 -11.49 -18.72 -8.05
CA SER A 243 -10.53 -19.83 -8.15
C SER A 243 -9.28 -19.45 -8.96
N LEU A 244 -9.26 -18.24 -9.54
CA LEU A 244 -8.09 -17.71 -10.23
C LEU A 244 -6.99 -17.40 -9.22
N LYS A 245 -5.78 -17.25 -9.72
CA LYS A 245 -4.59 -16.94 -8.94
C LYS A 245 -3.96 -15.64 -9.44
N ALA A 246 -3.32 -14.89 -8.55
CA ALA A 246 -2.69 -13.64 -8.86
C ALA A 246 -1.41 -13.84 -9.69
N SER A 247 -1.34 -13.18 -10.84
CA SER A 247 -0.13 -13.15 -11.68
C SER A 247 0.89 -12.10 -11.21
N ILE A 248 0.43 -11.09 -10.47
CA ILE A 248 1.28 -10.13 -9.75
C ILE A 248 0.90 -10.10 -8.28
N PHE A 249 1.92 -10.18 -7.41
CA PHE A 249 1.78 -10.06 -5.97
C PHE A 249 2.62 -8.89 -5.43
N LYS A 250 1.98 -7.85 -4.90
CA LYS A 250 2.67 -6.88 -4.03
C LYS A 250 2.88 -7.53 -2.68
N ILE A 251 4.15 -7.81 -2.36
CA ILE A 251 4.54 -8.53 -1.15
C ILE A 251 4.18 -7.72 0.09
N PRO A 252 3.52 -8.32 1.09
CA PRO A 252 3.13 -7.63 2.30
C PRO A 252 4.32 -7.11 3.11
N HIS A 253 4.08 -6.02 3.83
CA HIS A 253 4.94 -5.53 4.92
C HIS A 253 6.41 -5.46 4.52
N HIS A 254 6.65 -4.88 3.34
CA HIS A 254 7.98 -4.64 2.77
C HIS A 254 8.84 -5.90 2.62
N GLY A 255 8.22 -7.08 2.52
CA GLY A 255 8.90 -8.36 2.40
C GLY A 255 9.23 -9.06 3.72
N SER A 256 8.89 -8.47 4.87
CA SER A 256 9.13 -9.06 6.19
C SER A 256 8.63 -10.51 6.29
N VAL A 257 9.42 -11.38 6.92
CA VAL A 257 9.03 -12.77 7.20
C VAL A 257 7.70 -12.89 7.95
N ASN A 258 7.33 -11.91 8.79
CA ASN A 258 6.04 -11.92 9.49
C ASN A 258 4.85 -11.80 8.54
N GLY A 259 5.01 -11.18 7.37
CA GLY A 259 4.00 -11.10 6.32
C GLY A 259 3.99 -12.29 5.37
N HIS A 260 4.96 -13.21 5.48
CA HIS A 260 5.07 -14.35 4.57
C HIS A 260 4.22 -15.53 5.01
N ASN A 261 3.35 -16.03 4.14
CA ASN A 261 2.53 -17.22 4.38
C ASN A 261 2.60 -18.15 3.18
N ASP A 262 3.03 -19.41 3.37
CA ASP A 262 3.24 -20.36 2.27
C ASP A 262 1.93 -20.68 1.53
N ASP A 263 0.80 -20.76 2.24
CA ASP A 263 -0.48 -21.05 1.62
C ASP A 263 -0.98 -19.92 0.71
N VAL A 264 -0.53 -18.68 0.92
CA VAL A 264 -0.81 -17.58 -0.03
C VAL A 264 -0.17 -17.88 -1.38
N TRP A 265 1.12 -18.25 -1.37
CA TRP A 265 1.86 -18.60 -2.59
C TRP A 265 1.27 -19.85 -3.26
N ILE A 266 0.81 -20.83 -2.47
CA ILE A 266 0.25 -22.08 -3.00
C ILE A 266 -1.18 -21.89 -3.52
N LYS A 267 -2.02 -21.11 -2.85
CA LYS A 267 -3.48 -21.09 -3.10
C LYS A 267 -3.96 -19.83 -3.79
N LEU A 268 -3.32 -18.67 -3.59
CA LEU A 268 -3.81 -17.38 -4.08
C LEU A 268 -2.96 -16.78 -5.21
N VAL A 269 -1.75 -17.29 -5.41
CA VAL A 269 -0.78 -16.73 -6.36
C VAL A 269 -0.40 -17.80 -7.40
N GLU A 270 -0.14 -17.37 -8.64
CA GLU A 270 0.30 -18.24 -9.73
C GLU A 270 1.69 -18.79 -9.45
N ASP A 271 2.08 -19.86 -10.15
CA ASP A 271 3.44 -20.38 -10.06
C ASP A 271 4.40 -19.38 -10.71
N ASN A 272 5.44 -18.94 -9.99
CA ASN A 272 6.39 -17.90 -10.43
C ASN A 272 5.69 -16.59 -10.84
N PRO A 273 4.99 -15.90 -9.92
CA PRO A 273 4.39 -14.60 -10.21
C PRO A 273 5.47 -13.53 -10.41
N ILE A 274 5.07 -12.37 -10.93
CA ILE A 274 5.84 -11.15 -10.72
C ILE A 274 5.62 -10.69 -9.28
N SER A 275 6.71 -10.44 -8.55
CA SER A 275 6.63 -9.93 -7.19
C SER A 275 7.17 -8.52 -7.11
N ALA A 276 6.41 -7.62 -6.48
CA ALA A 276 6.80 -6.24 -6.28
C ALA A 276 6.76 -5.89 -4.80
N LEU A 277 7.72 -5.10 -4.33
CA LEU A 277 7.77 -4.65 -2.94
C LEU A 277 8.44 -3.28 -2.84
N THR A 278 8.18 -2.61 -1.73
CA THR A 278 8.81 -1.34 -1.38
C THR A 278 9.81 -1.56 -0.25
N SER A 279 10.94 -0.87 -0.29
CA SER A 279 11.87 -0.87 0.84
C SER A 279 11.30 -0.05 2.01
N TYR A 280 11.49 -0.53 3.24
CA TYR A 280 11.24 0.21 4.47
C TYR A 280 12.53 0.36 5.29
N SER A 281 13.27 1.39 4.91
CA SER A 281 14.58 1.72 5.44
C SER A 281 14.59 2.04 6.93
N SER A 282 13.46 2.40 7.57
CA SER A 282 13.43 2.59 9.02
C SER A 282 13.79 1.32 9.79
N SER A 283 13.33 0.15 9.31
CA SER A 283 13.55 -1.15 9.95
C SER A 283 14.46 -2.11 9.15
N ASP A 284 15.17 -1.58 8.16
CA ASP A 284 16.08 -2.37 7.31
C ASP A 284 15.35 -3.50 6.56
N LEU A 285 14.13 -3.23 6.08
CA LEU A 285 13.31 -4.16 5.31
C LEU A 285 13.32 -3.81 3.81
N PRO A 286 13.24 -4.81 2.91
CA PRO A 286 13.47 -6.23 3.19
C PRO A 286 14.94 -6.49 3.58
N ARG A 287 15.18 -7.58 4.32
CA ARG A 287 16.54 -8.10 4.55
C ARG A 287 16.98 -8.97 3.39
N ASP A 288 18.27 -9.29 3.32
CA ASP A 288 18.81 -10.17 2.27
C ASP A 288 18.12 -11.55 2.27
N GLU A 289 17.86 -12.13 3.45
CA GLU A 289 17.14 -13.40 3.59
C GLU A 289 15.67 -13.31 3.12
N ASP A 290 15.02 -12.15 3.33
CA ASP A 290 13.67 -11.90 2.84
C ASP A 290 13.65 -11.86 1.31
N LEU A 291 14.64 -11.19 0.70
CA LEU A 291 14.79 -11.12 -0.75
C LEU A 291 15.07 -12.49 -1.37
N GLU A 292 15.97 -13.29 -0.80
CA GLU A 292 16.27 -14.63 -1.30
C GLU A 292 15.05 -15.55 -1.24
N ARG A 293 14.29 -15.49 -0.12
CA ARG A 293 13.03 -16.23 0.02
C ARG A 293 12.03 -15.84 -1.06
N ILE A 294 11.75 -14.55 -1.22
CA ILE A 294 10.77 -14.05 -2.20
C ILE A 294 11.21 -14.42 -3.62
N LYS A 295 12.47 -14.13 -3.95
CA LYS A 295 13.07 -14.45 -5.24
C LYS A 295 12.90 -15.92 -5.62
N SER A 296 13.08 -16.83 -4.67
CA SER A 296 12.95 -18.27 -4.93
C SER A 296 11.53 -18.73 -5.30
N LEU A 297 10.52 -17.88 -5.07
CA LEU A 297 9.11 -18.16 -5.33
C LEU A 297 8.56 -17.37 -6.53
N SER A 298 9.34 -16.46 -7.11
CA SER A 298 8.91 -15.48 -8.12
C SER A 298 9.58 -15.73 -9.47
N PHE A 299 8.92 -15.33 -10.55
CA PHE A 299 9.57 -15.23 -11.86
C PHE A 299 10.61 -14.11 -11.85
N GLU A 300 10.21 -12.94 -11.35
CA GLU A 300 11.08 -11.80 -11.11
C GLU A 300 10.58 -11.01 -9.90
N THR A 301 11.52 -10.43 -9.15
CA THR A 301 11.24 -9.61 -7.96
C THR A 301 11.72 -8.18 -8.15
N TYR A 302 10.85 -7.21 -7.86
CA TYR A 302 11.07 -5.78 -8.07
C TYR A 302 11.01 -5.01 -6.75
N LEU A 303 12.16 -4.48 -6.31
CA LEU A 303 12.27 -3.69 -5.09
C LEU A 303 12.32 -2.20 -5.42
N CYS A 304 11.25 -1.48 -5.09
CA CYS A 304 11.14 -0.03 -5.24
C CYS A 304 11.65 0.71 -3.99
N GLY A 305 12.52 1.69 -4.20
CA GLY A 305 13.17 2.43 -3.13
C GLY A 305 14.55 1.85 -2.82
N LYS A 306 15.39 2.67 -2.19
CA LYS A 306 16.76 2.29 -1.88
C LYS A 306 16.83 1.61 -0.51
N LEU A 307 17.43 0.42 -0.46
CA LEU A 307 17.93 -0.16 0.78
C LEU A 307 18.97 0.79 1.40
N LYS A 308 19.08 0.81 2.73
CA LYS A 308 20.06 1.64 3.42
C LYS A 308 21.47 1.32 2.91
N ASP A 309 22.19 2.34 2.46
CA ASP A 309 23.63 2.19 2.25
C ASP A 309 24.34 2.01 3.60
N ASN A 310 25.38 1.19 3.62
CA ASN A 310 26.39 1.17 4.68
C ASN A 310 27.22 2.47 4.62
N ASP A 311 26.60 3.59 5.01
CA ASP A 311 27.18 4.92 4.94
C ASP A 311 28.18 5.14 6.10
N LYS A 312 29.47 5.24 5.75
CA LYS A 312 30.56 5.46 6.72
C LYS A 312 30.38 6.78 7.47
N ASP A 313 29.75 7.79 6.84
CA ASP A 313 29.54 9.10 7.47
C ASP A 313 28.42 9.02 8.52
N ILE A 314 27.35 8.25 8.26
CA ILE A 314 26.32 7.96 9.28
C ILE A 314 26.92 7.21 10.46
N LYS A 315 27.78 6.20 10.22
CA LYS A 315 28.45 5.47 11.30
C LYS A 315 29.35 6.39 12.15
N LYS A 316 30.02 7.35 11.51
CA LYS A 316 30.84 8.36 12.19
C LYS A 316 29.97 9.33 13.01
N LEU A 317 28.86 9.80 12.46
CA LEU A 317 27.90 10.66 13.15
C LEU A 317 27.26 9.95 14.35
N GLN A 318 26.87 8.69 14.18
CA GLN A 318 26.34 7.82 15.23
C GLN A 318 27.35 7.68 16.39
N LYS A 319 28.63 7.44 16.05
CA LYS A 319 29.70 7.36 17.04
C LYS A 319 29.88 8.68 17.80
N GLN A 320 29.75 9.82 17.13
CA GLN A 320 29.81 11.14 17.76
C GLN A 320 28.63 11.39 18.70
N ILE A 321 27.39 11.08 18.30
CA ILE A 321 26.22 11.24 19.18
C ILE A 321 26.32 10.35 20.43
N ASN A 322 26.76 9.11 20.26
CA ASN A 322 26.97 8.20 21.39
C ASN A 322 28.03 8.72 22.37
N GLN A 323 29.03 9.47 21.91
CA GLN A 323 30.04 10.11 22.77
C GLN A 323 29.46 11.22 23.67
N TYR A 324 28.35 11.84 23.28
CA TYR A 324 27.64 12.83 24.09
C TYR A 324 26.63 12.21 25.06
N GLY A 325 26.56 10.88 25.16
CA GLY A 325 25.68 10.18 26.10
C GLY A 325 24.21 10.11 25.69
N PHE A 326 23.90 10.44 24.43
CA PHE A 326 22.55 10.26 23.88
C PHE A 326 22.39 8.82 23.36
N ASP A 327 21.36 8.13 23.85
CA ASP A 327 20.93 6.84 23.29
C ASP A 327 19.96 7.11 22.14
N SER A 328 20.52 7.37 20.95
CA SER A 328 19.74 7.78 19.77
C SER A 328 20.25 7.07 18.54
N LYS A 329 19.38 6.43 17.74
CA LYS A 329 19.76 5.78 16.47
C LYS A 329 19.57 6.76 15.31
N ILE A 330 20.66 7.14 14.64
CA ILE A 330 20.65 7.94 13.42
C ILE A 330 20.47 7.01 12.23
N THR A 331 19.45 7.26 11.42
CA THR A 331 19.21 6.53 10.18
C THR A 331 19.15 7.50 9.01
N ARG A 332 19.83 7.17 7.91
CA ARG A 332 19.63 7.87 6.64
C ARG A 332 18.41 7.25 5.97
N VAL A 333 17.34 8.03 5.86
CA VAL A 333 16.18 7.67 5.06
C VAL A 333 16.48 8.07 3.62
N SER A 334 16.47 7.10 2.70
CA SER A 334 16.53 7.41 1.27
C SER A 334 15.26 8.16 0.87
N ASN A 335 15.40 9.14 -0.02
CA ASN A 335 14.30 9.88 -0.62
C ASN A 335 14.24 9.68 -2.14
N LYS A 336 15.08 8.79 -2.69
CA LYS A 336 15.10 8.51 -4.13
C LYS A 336 13.92 7.60 -4.47
N ILE A 337 13.01 8.12 -5.28
CA ILE A 337 11.85 7.38 -5.77
C ILE A 337 12.29 6.31 -6.78
N GLY A 338 11.85 5.08 -6.55
CA GLY A 338 11.80 3.99 -7.51
C GLY A 338 10.38 3.75 -8.00
N ILE A 339 10.24 3.39 -9.26
CA ILE A 339 8.98 3.10 -9.93
C ILE A 339 9.15 1.80 -10.71
N SER A 340 8.37 0.78 -10.37
CA SER A 340 8.22 -0.42 -11.21
C SER A 340 6.84 -0.40 -11.83
N ARG A 341 6.79 -0.51 -13.16
CA ARG A 341 5.57 -0.45 -13.97
C ARG A 341 5.41 -1.76 -14.72
N PHE A 342 4.23 -2.34 -14.61
CA PHE A 342 3.84 -3.59 -15.25
C PHE A 342 2.63 -3.33 -16.12
N ARG A 343 2.70 -3.71 -17.40
CA ARG A 343 1.59 -3.55 -18.36
C ARG A 343 1.22 -4.87 -18.99
N ARG A 344 -0.06 -5.09 -19.23
CA ARG A 344 -0.57 -6.26 -19.95
C ARG A 344 -1.77 -5.86 -20.77
N GLN A 345 -1.68 -6.04 -22.09
CA GLN A 345 -2.87 -6.01 -22.94
C GLN A 345 -3.76 -7.20 -22.58
N LEU A 346 -5.07 -6.98 -22.46
CA LEU A 346 -6.03 -8.04 -22.11
C LEU A 346 -6.10 -9.18 -23.14
N SER A 347 -5.61 -8.95 -24.36
CA SER A 347 -5.46 -9.96 -25.41
C SER A 347 -4.17 -10.78 -25.32
N SER A 348 -3.22 -10.36 -24.48
CA SER A 348 -1.92 -10.99 -24.27
C SER A 348 -1.87 -11.73 -22.93
N PRO A 349 -1.22 -12.90 -22.85
CA PRO A 349 -0.98 -13.56 -21.58
C PRO A 349 0.16 -12.92 -20.77
N ASN A 350 1.06 -12.19 -21.45
CA ASN A 350 2.32 -11.74 -20.85
C ASN A 350 2.23 -10.30 -20.35
N TRP A 351 2.87 -10.08 -19.21
CA TRP A 351 3.20 -8.74 -18.72
C TRP A 351 4.46 -8.20 -19.44
N SER A 352 4.56 -6.89 -19.48
CA SER A 352 5.77 -6.14 -19.86
C SER A 352 6.17 -5.23 -18.71
N GLU A 353 7.45 -5.20 -18.40
CA GLU A 353 7.98 -4.57 -17.21
C GLU A 353 8.93 -3.41 -17.54
N GLU A 354 8.77 -2.30 -16.82
CA GLU A 354 9.62 -1.13 -16.95
C GLU A 354 9.98 -0.60 -15.56
N VAL A 355 11.23 -0.17 -15.39
CA VAL A 355 11.73 0.35 -14.11
C VAL A 355 12.34 1.74 -14.27
N PHE A 356 12.11 2.60 -13.28
CA PHE A 356 12.60 3.98 -13.29
C PHE A 356 13.11 4.40 -11.91
N GLY A 357 14.20 5.16 -11.88
CA GLY A 357 14.75 5.67 -10.63
C GLY A 357 15.38 4.57 -9.78
N SER A 358 15.08 4.56 -8.48
CA SER A 358 15.71 3.65 -7.51
C SER A 358 14.98 2.31 -7.43
N VAL A 359 15.20 1.44 -8.41
CA VAL A 359 14.65 0.07 -8.43
C VAL A 359 15.77 -0.96 -8.54
N GLN A 360 15.64 -2.06 -7.80
CA GLN A 360 16.47 -3.25 -7.96
C GLN A 360 15.60 -4.40 -8.48
N VAL A 361 16.12 -5.17 -9.43
CA VAL A 361 15.43 -6.30 -10.06
C VAL A 361 16.22 -7.57 -9.79
N PHE A 362 15.54 -8.62 -9.32
CA PHE A 362 16.12 -9.91 -9.00
C PHE A 362 15.45 -10.99 -9.86
N LYS A 363 16.26 -11.84 -10.49
CA LYS A 363 15.86 -12.97 -11.33
C LYS A 363 16.33 -14.28 -10.73
#